data_AF-F7K352-F1
#
_entry.id   AF-F7K352-F1
#
_cell.length_a   1.000
_cell.length_b   1.000
_cell.length_c   1.000
_cell.angle_alpha   90.00
_cell.angle_beta   90.00
_cell.angle_gamma   90.00
#
_symmetry.space_group_name_H-M   'P 1'
#
loop_
_entity.id
_entity.type
_entity.pdbx_description
1 polymer ?
#
loop_
_entity_poly.entity_id
_entity_poly.type
_entity_poly.pdbx_seq_one_letter_code
_entity_poly.pdbx_strand_id
1 'polypeptide(L)'
;MAGDFLREFGYDKTKLELVQKCILNHRGSKVMEKQSPEEICVADADSISHFDAVPSLFYLAYVQRKLGIDDGIDFVKNKLNRSCPKLSERGKEIYKDKYEQVISLLV
;
A
#
# COMPACT_ATOMS: atom_id res chain seq x y z
N MET A 1 9.65 -3.46 -18.78
CA MET A 1 9.41 -2.65 -17.54
C MET A 1 8.24 -1.70 -17.76
N ALA A 2 7.67 -1.09 -16.72
CA ALA A 2 6.51 -0.19 -16.87
C ALA A 2 6.70 0.91 -17.92
N GLY A 3 7.93 1.45 -18.05
CA GLY A 3 8.25 2.46 -19.06
C GLY A 3 8.20 1.96 -20.51
N ASP A 4 8.48 0.69 -20.78
CA ASP A 4 8.40 0.13 -22.15
C ASP A 4 6.94 0.07 -22.59
N PHE A 5 6.08 -0.45 -21.72
CA PHE A 5 4.65 -0.54 -21.95
C PHE A 5 4.03 0.85 -22.16
N LEU A 6 4.33 1.83 -21.30
CA LEU A 6 3.82 3.20 -21.47
C LEU A 6 4.23 3.81 -22.83
N ARG A 7 5.45 3.55 -23.30
CA ARG A 7 5.91 4.03 -24.61
C ARG A 7 5.17 3.39 -25.78
N GLU A 8 4.87 2.09 -25.71
CA GLU A 8 4.10 1.38 -26.74
C GLU A 8 2.69 1.98 -26.94
N PHE A 9 2.08 2.49 -25.86
CA PHE A 9 0.78 3.17 -25.91
C PHE A 9 0.87 4.67 -26.21
N GLY A 10 2.04 5.18 -26.63
CA GLY A 10 2.20 6.59 -26.98
C GLY A 10 2.11 7.54 -25.79
N TYR A 11 2.43 7.08 -24.57
CA TYR A 11 2.40 7.92 -23.38
C TYR A 11 3.39 9.09 -23.47
N ASP A 12 3.02 10.21 -22.84
CA ASP A 12 3.81 11.44 -22.84
C ASP A 12 5.20 11.21 -22.25
N LYS A 13 6.23 11.45 -23.06
CA LYS A 13 7.64 11.28 -22.69
C LYS A 13 8.05 12.17 -21.51
N THR A 14 7.45 13.35 -21.38
CA THR A 14 7.76 14.29 -20.28
C THR A 14 7.27 13.79 -18.93
N LYS A 15 6.26 12.91 -18.92
CA LYS A 15 5.65 12.33 -17.71
C LYS A 15 6.13 10.91 -17.42
N LEU A 16 6.76 10.26 -18.39
CA LEU A 16 7.15 8.86 -18.32
C LEU A 16 7.97 8.56 -17.06
N GLU A 17 9.02 9.34 -16.80
CA GLU A 17 9.89 9.15 -15.64
C GLU A 17 9.16 9.40 -14.32
N LEU A 18 8.27 10.41 -14.26
CA LEU A 18 7.48 10.73 -13.07
C LEU A 18 6.56 9.55 -12.69
N VAL A 19 5.87 8.98 -13.68
CA VAL A 19 5.00 7.81 -13.47
C VAL A 19 5.82 6.59 -13.08
N GLN A 20 6.98 6.37 -13.70
CA GLN A 20 7.86 5.27 -13.30
C GLN A 20 8.32 5.40 -11.85
N LYS A 21 8.65 6.62 -11.38
CA LYS A 21 8.96 6.88 -9.97
C LYS A 21 7.76 6.57 -9.06
N CYS A 22 6.55 6.99 -9.42
CA CYS A 22 5.34 6.63 -8.65
C CYS A 22 5.17 5.11 -8.55
N ILE A 23 5.32 4.39 -9.66
CA ILE A 23 5.20 2.91 -9.71
C ILE A 23 6.30 2.21 -8.90
N LEU A 24 7.50 2.78 -8.88
CA LEU A 24 8.63 2.21 -8.14
C LEU A 24 8.52 2.50 -6.64
N ASN A 25 8.17 3.73 -6.28
CA ASN A 25 8.30 4.28 -4.93
C ASN A 25 7.04 4.07 -4.07
N HIS A 26 5.89 3.73 -4.68
CA HIS A 26 4.70 3.32 -3.89
C HIS A 26 4.85 1.91 -3.30
N ARG A 27 5.72 1.05 -3.88
CA ARG A 27 5.77 -0.37 -3.53
C ARG A 27 6.13 -0.58 -2.06
N GLY A 28 5.20 -1.16 -1.32
CA GLY A 28 5.38 -1.40 0.11
C GLY A 28 6.44 -2.42 0.54
N SER A 29 7.02 -3.17 -0.41
CA SER A 29 8.09 -4.14 -0.12
C SER A 29 9.47 -3.49 0.05
N LYS A 30 9.64 -2.24 -0.39
CA LYS A 30 10.88 -1.47 -0.24
C LYS A 30 10.51 -0.06 0.20
N VAL A 31 10.92 0.33 1.40
CA VAL A 31 10.74 1.72 1.84
C VAL A 31 11.70 2.58 1.05
N MET A 32 11.16 3.41 0.16
CA MET A 32 11.92 4.38 -0.62
C MET A 32 11.41 5.78 -0.33
N GLU A 33 12.33 6.73 -0.39
CA GLU A 33 12.04 8.15 -0.26
C GLU A 33 11.15 8.61 -1.41
N LYS A 34 10.14 9.42 -1.10
CA LYS A 34 9.18 9.96 -2.06
C LYS A 34 9.46 11.44 -2.18
N GLN A 35 9.75 11.90 -3.39
CA GLN A 35 10.24 13.26 -3.61
C GLN A 35 9.16 14.18 -4.20
N SER A 36 8.14 13.62 -4.85
CA SER A 36 7.03 14.37 -5.44
C SER A 36 5.70 14.17 -4.70
N PRO A 37 4.79 15.15 -4.76
CA PRO A 37 3.42 15.01 -4.27
C PRO A 37 2.70 13.80 -4.87
N GLU A 38 2.93 13.50 -6.15
CA GLU A 38 2.32 12.38 -6.86
C GLU A 38 2.77 11.04 -6.29
N GLU A 39 4.07 10.88 -6.02
CA GLU A 39 4.60 9.67 -5.36
C GLU A 39 3.98 9.45 -3.98
N ILE A 40 3.82 10.54 -3.21
CA ILE A 40 3.19 10.51 -1.88
C ILE A 40 1.71 10.12 -2.01
N CYS A 41 0.96 10.79 -2.88
CA CYS A 41 -0.46 10.49 -3.09
C CYS A 41 -0.71 9.04 -3.51
N VAL A 42 0.10 8.50 -4.45
CA VAL A 42 -0.06 7.12 -4.91
C VAL A 42 0.30 6.12 -3.80
N ALA A 43 1.36 6.39 -3.03
CA ALA A 43 1.74 5.54 -1.92
C ALA A 43 0.72 5.56 -0.77
N ASP A 44 0.20 6.74 -0.44
CA ASP A 44 -0.85 6.91 0.56
C ASP A 44 -2.11 6.17 0.15
N ALA A 45 -2.55 6.32 -1.11
CA ALA A 45 -3.72 5.63 -1.63
C ALA A 45 -3.58 4.10 -1.59
N ASP A 46 -2.41 3.55 -1.95
CA ASP A 46 -2.14 2.10 -1.82
C ASP A 46 -2.25 1.64 -0.36
N SER A 47 -1.63 2.36 0.57
CA SER A 47 -1.74 2.06 2.00
C SER A 47 -3.17 2.14 2.52
N ILE A 48 -3.90 3.20 2.16
CA ILE A 48 -5.29 3.43 2.55
C ILE A 48 -6.21 2.30 2.07
N SER A 49 -6.03 1.84 0.83
CA SER A 49 -6.84 0.75 0.26
C SER A 49 -6.79 -0.53 1.12
N HIS A 50 -5.66 -0.78 1.78
CA HIS A 50 -5.52 -1.92 2.69
C HIS A 50 -6.33 -1.73 3.99
N PHE A 51 -6.46 -0.51 4.49
CA PHE A 51 -7.24 -0.19 5.69
C PHE A 51 -8.74 -0.13 5.41
N ASP A 52 -9.15 0.27 4.20
CA ASP A 52 -10.55 0.31 3.81
C ASP A 52 -11.10 -1.09 3.47
N ALA A 53 -10.22 -2.00 3.04
CA ALA A 53 -10.59 -3.35 2.61
C ALA A 53 -9.97 -4.45 3.49
N VAL A 54 -10.03 -4.30 4.81
CA VAL A 54 -9.57 -5.33 5.77
C VAL A 54 -10.19 -6.72 5.48
N PRO A 55 -11.48 -6.88 5.14
CA PRO A 55 -12.05 -8.19 4.78
C PRO A 55 -11.31 -8.87 3.61
N SER A 56 -10.84 -8.10 2.63
CA SER A 56 -10.08 -8.62 1.49
C SER A 56 -8.70 -9.16 1.93
N LEU A 57 -8.10 -8.60 2.98
CA LEU A 57 -6.86 -9.12 3.55
C LEU A 57 -7.07 -10.47 4.24
N PHE A 58 -8.19 -10.63 4.95
CA PHE A 58 -8.55 -11.92 5.53
C PHE A 58 -8.88 -12.97 4.47
N TYR A 59 -9.59 -12.59 3.40
CA TYR A 59 -9.82 -13.48 2.26
C TYR A 59 -8.48 -13.94 1.65
N LEU A 60 -7.53 -13.01 1.48
CA LEU A 60 -6.19 -13.34 1.00
C LEU A 60 -5.46 -14.31 1.96
N ALA A 61 -5.57 -14.12 3.27
CA ALA A 61 -4.92 -14.97 4.26
C ALA A 61 -5.53 -16.39 4.29
N TYR A 62 -6.85 -16.49 4.46
CA TYR A 62 -7.51 -17.77 4.73
C TYR A 62 -7.86 -18.55 3.47
N VAL A 63 -8.27 -17.87 2.39
CA VAL A 63 -8.75 -18.55 1.18
C VAL A 63 -7.61 -18.76 0.19
N GLN A 64 -6.89 -17.68 -0.14
CA GLN A 64 -5.85 -17.72 -1.18
C GLN A 64 -4.54 -18.33 -0.66
N ARG A 65 -4.13 -17.96 0.57
CA ARG A 65 -2.90 -18.47 1.19
C ARG A 65 -3.11 -19.70 2.08
N LYS A 66 -4.36 -20.07 2.37
CA LYS A 66 -4.73 -21.24 3.18
C LYS A 66 -4.06 -21.24 4.57
N LEU A 67 -3.89 -20.06 5.16
CA LEU A 67 -3.33 -19.93 6.50
C LEU A 67 -4.37 -20.37 7.55
N GLY A 68 -3.87 -20.86 8.70
CA GLY A 68 -4.70 -21.05 9.90
C GLY A 68 -5.14 -19.71 10.50
N ILE A 69 -5.99 -19.75 11.52
CA ILE A 69 -6.53 -18.55 12.17
C ILE A 69 -5.40 -17.64 12.68
N ASP A 70 -4.49 -18.20 13.49
CA ASP A 70 -3.38 -17.47 14.11
C ASP A 70 -2.44 -16.87 13.07
N ASP A 71 -1.93 -17.70 12.14
CA ASP A 71 -1.06 -17.26 11.05
C ASP A 71 -1.74 -16.20 10.16
N GLY A 72 -3.06 -16.30 9.98
CA GLY A 72 -3.82 -15.33 9.19
C GLY A 72 -3.98 -14.00 9.91
N ILE A 73 -4.24 -14.00 11.22
CA ILE A 73 -4.27 -12.78 12.04
C ILE A 73 -2.90 -12.10 11.98
N ASP A 74 -1.83 -12.86 12.20
CA ASP A 74 -0.45 -12.35 12.12
C ASP A 74 -0.13 -11.81 10.73
N PHE A 75 -0.55 -12.48 9.67
CA PHE A 75 -0.37 -12.01 8.31
C PHE A 75 -1.05 -10.65 8.07
N VAL A 76 -2.31 -10.50 8.48
CA VAL A 76 -3.07 -9.26 8.32
C VAL A 76 -2.44 -8.14 9.16
N LYS A 77 -2.15 -8.42 10.43
CA LYS A 77 -1.50 -7.47 11.36
C LYS A 77 -0.16 -6.99 10.82
N ASN A 78 0.70 -7.90 10.37
CA ASN A 78 1.99 -7.55 9.77
C ASN A 78 1.85 -6.78 8.44
N LYS A 79 0.78 -7.00 7.67
CA LYS A 79 0.54 -6.23 6.44
C LYS A 79 0.06 -4.81 6.72
N LEU A 80 -0.78 -4.62 7.74
CA LEU A 80 -1.23 -3.30 8.21
C LEU A 80 -0.09 -2.52 8.87
N ASN A 81 0.69 -3.15 9.76
CA ASN A 81 1.86 -2.55 10.43
C ASN A 81 2.93 -2.09 9.43
N ARG A 82 3.09 -2.80 8.31
CA ARG A 82 3.99 -2.34 7.23
C ARG A 82 3.43 -1.19 6.43
N SER A 83 2.10 -1.03 6.36
CA SER A 83 1.45 -0.01 5.52
C SER A 83 1.29 1.33 6.24
N CYS A 84 1.09 1.33 7.55
CA CYS A 84 0.95 2.55 8.35
C CYS A 84 2.19 3.49 8.25
N PRO A 85 3.44 3.01 8.37
CA PRO A 85 4.64 3.86 8.21
C PRO A 85 4.81 4.48 6.82
N LYS A 86 4.13 3.94 5.80
CA LYS A 86 4.23 4.45 4.42
C LYS A 86 3.43 5.72 4.20
N LEU A 87 2.42 5.96 5.05
CA LEU A 87 1.57 7.13 4.95
C LEU A 87 2.39 8.40 5.17
N SER A 88 2.06 9.45 4.44
CA SER A 88 2.49 10.80 4.80
C SER A 88 2.05 11.17 6.21
N GLU A 89 2.68 12.19 6.81
CA GLU A 89 2.28 12.66 8.16
C GLU A 89 0.78 13.00 8.22
N ARG A 90 0.27 13.70 7.19
CA ARG A 90 -1.17 13.97 7.07
C ARG A 90 -2.00 12.69 6.93
N GLY A 91 -1.53 11.73 6.16
CA GLY A 91 -2.21 10.42 6.01
C GLY A 91 -2.30 9.67 7.34
N LYS A 92 -1.22 9.68 8.13
CA LYS A 92 -1.19 9.07 9.47
C LYS A 92 -2.20 9.73 10.39
N GLU A 93 -2.27 11.06 10.43
CA GLU A 93 -3.25 11.79 11.25
C GLU A 93 -4.69 11.39 10.90
N ILE A 94 -5.01 11.32 9.60
CA ILE A 94 -6.37 10.99 9.14
C ILE A 94 -6.74 9.54 9.46
N TYR A 95 -5.79 8.60 9.34
CA TYR A 95 -6.06 7.15 9.45
C TYR A 95 -5.72 6.55 10.80
N LYS A 96 -5.18 7.34 11.75
CA LYS A 96 -4.75 6.87 13.07
C LYS A 96 -5.86 6.10 13.80
N ASP A 97 -7.03 6.71 13.95
CA ASP A 97 -8.13 6.11 14.71
C ASP A 97 -8.61 4.80 14.08
N LYS A 98 -8.72 4.78 12.75
CA LYS A 98 -9.12 3.58 12.01
C LYS A 98 -8.09 2.46 12.14
N TYR A 99 -6.80 2.81 12.05
CA TYR A 99 -5.71 1.86 12.26
C TYR A 99 -5.78 1.25 13.66
N GLU A 100 -5.90 2.07 14.71
CA GLU A 100 -5.96 1.60 16.10
C GLU A 100 -7.17 0.69 16.34
N GLN A 101 -8.34 1.02 15.79
CA GLN A 101 -9.54 0.19 15.86
C GLN A 101 -9.36 -1.16 15.18
N VAL A 102 -8.73 -1.21 14.01
CA VAL A 102 -8.49 -2.48 13.31
C VAL A 102 -7.46 -3.33 14.05
N ILE A 103 -6.37 -2.73 14.52
CA ILE A 103 -5.31 -3.45 15.25
C ILE A 103 -5.82 -4.01 16.57
N SER A 104 -6.71 -3.30 17.28
CA SER A 104 -7.27 -3.79 18.55
C SER A 104 -8.17 -5.02 18.40
N LEU A 105 -8.70 -5.28 17.20
CA LEU A 105 -9.46 -6.49 16.88
C LEU A 105 -8.56 -7.69 16.50
N LEU A 106 -7.28 -7.45 16.21
CA LEU A 106 -6.29 -8.47 15.80
C LEU A 106 -5.45 -8.92 17.01
N VAL A 107 -6.14 -9.48 18.01
CA VAL A 107 -5.56 -9.99 19.27
C VAL A 107 -5.13 -11.45 19.14
#